data_AF-A0A0Q9LBC5-F1
#
_entry.id   AF-A0A0Q9LBC5-F1
#
_cell.length_a   1.000
_cell.length_b   1.000
_cell.length_c   1.000
_cell.angle_alpha   90.00
_cell.angle_beta   90.00
_cell.angle_gamma   90.00
#
_symmetry.space_group_name_H-M   'P 1'
#
loop_
_entity.id
_entity.type
_entity.pdbx_description
1 polymer ?
#
loop_
_entity_poly.entity_id
_entity_poly.type
_entity_poly.pdbx_seq_one_letter_code
_entity_poly.pdbx_strand_id
1 'polypeptide(L)'
;MSQLSSNPSVYISSQQKSYDDIVSRGDAALVYLTQTLKASEKNGLKEWIMAYACTDILGEKNPVKAWGNGKEWLASYEVLSKENSENL
;
A
#
# COMPACT_ATOMS: atom_id res chain seq x y z
N MET A 1 6.47 17.22 20.54
CA MET A 1 5.46 17.00 19.48
C MET A 1 6.18 16.34 18.31
N SER A 2 5.76 15.16 17.88
CA SER A 2 6.37 14.51 16.71
C SER A 2 5.89 15.23 15.45
N GLN A 3 6.80 15.94 14.77
CA GLN A 3 6.53 16.44 13.42
C GLN A 3 6.21 15.23 12.54
N LEU A 4 4.95 15.12 12.14
CA LEU A 4 4.57 14.26 11.03
C LEU A 4 5.22 14.84 9.79
N SER A 5 6.39 14.31 9.44
CA SER A 5 7.10 14.69 8.23
C SER A 5 6.21 14.41 7.02
N SER A 6 6.09 15.37 6.10
CA SER A 6 5.43 15.15 4.82
C SER A 6 6.24 14.22 3.90
N ASN A 7 7.43 13.79 4.32
CA ASN A 7 8.22 12.77 3.64
C ASN A 7 7.82 11.37 4.16
N PRO A 8 7.25 10.51 3.31
CA PRO A 8 6.82 9.16 3.70
C PRO A 8 7.92 8.29 4.30
N SER A 9 9.15 8.38 3.78
CA SER A 9 10.27 7.58 4.27
C SER A 9 10.63 7.93 5.72
N VAL A 10 10.56 9.22 6.08
CA VAL A 10 10.81 9.69 7.45
C VAL A 10 9.70 9.24 8.40
N TYR A 11 8.45 9.27 7.93
CA TYR A 11 7.32 8.79 8.72
C TYR A 11 7.47 7.29 9.01
N ILE A 12 7.76 6.47 7.99
CA ILE A 12 7.94 5.03 8.13
C ILE A 12 9.10 4.73 9.08
N SER A 13 10.27 5.38 8.90
CA SER A 13 11.42 5.14 9.78
C SER A 13 11.16 5.51 11.24
N SER A 14 10.32 6.52 11.51
CA SER A 14 9.95 6.92 12.88
C SER A 14 9.05 5.90 13.59
N GLN A 15 8.39 5.01 12.84
CA GLN A 15 7.45 4.00 13.32
C GLN A 15 7.77 2.62 12.73
N GLN A 16 9.06 2.35 12.47
CA GLN A 16 9.51 1.20 11.68
C GLN A 16 8.94 -0.13 12.20
N LYS A 17 8.99 -0.36 13.52
CA LYS A 17 8.45 -1.60 14.13
C LYS A 17 6.97 -1.82 13.79
N SER A 18 6.15 -0.78 13.91
CA SER A 18 4.71 -0.88 13.61
C SER A 18 4.45 -1.08 12.12
N TYR A 19 5.29 -0.50 11.26
CA TYR A 19 5.23 -0.73 9.82
C TYR A 19 5.60 -2.18 9.48
N ASP A 20 6.71 -2.68 10.02
CA ASP A 20 7.18 -4.05 9.82
C ASP A 20 6.14 -5.08 10.31
N ASP A 21 5.51 -4.83 11.47
CA ASP A 21 4.44 -5.68 12.03
C ASP A 21 3.19 -5.72 11.14
N ILE A 22 2.95 -4.70 10.31
CA ILE A 22 1.86 -4.70 9.32
C ILE A 22 2.29 -5.51 8.09
N VAL A 23 3.48 -5.24 7.55
CA VAL A 23 4.00 -5.95 6.36
C VAL A 23 4.13 -7.45 6.63
N SER A 24 4.58 -7.84 7.83
CA SER A 24 4.78 -9.25 8.19
C SER A 24 3.48 -10.07 8.25
N ARG A 25 2.31 -9.43 8.25
CA ARG A 25 1.00 -10.10 8.23
C ARG A 25 0.58 -10.55 6.83
N GLY A 26 1.31 -10.18 5.79
CA GLY A 26 1.11 -10.66 4.43
C GLY A 26 -0.30 -10.41 3.91
N ASP A 27 -0.91 -11.45 3.34
CA ASP A 27 -2.22 -11.38 2.65
C ASP A 27 -3.34 -10.79 3.50
N ALA A 28 -3.37 -11.05 4.81
CA ALA A 28 -4.37 -10.49 5.70
C ALA A 28 -4.27 -8.96 5.79
N ALA A 29 -3.04 -8.43 5.85
CA ALA A 29 -2.81 -6.98 5.80
C ALA A 29 -3.09 -6.43 4.41
N LEU A 30 -2.73 -7.14 3.33
CA LEU A 30 -3.02 -6.72 1.96
C LEU A 30 -4.53 -6.50 1.73
N VAL A 31 -5.36 -7.45 2.17
CA VAL A 31 -6.83 -7.33 2.08
C VAL A 31 -7.33 -6.13 2.88
N TYR A 32 -6.87 -5.98 4.13
CA TYR A 32 -7.30 -4.87 4.98
C TYR A 32 -6.89 -3.50 4.41
N LEU A 33 -5.64 -3.37 3.96
CA LEU A 33 -5.08 -2.13 3.43
C LEU A 33 -5.75 -1.73 2.12
N THR A 34 -5.98 -2.67 1.19
CA THR A 34 -6.69 -2.39 -0.07
C THR A 34 -8.13 -1.96 0.18
N GLN A 35 -8.86 -2.63 1.08
CA GLN A 35 -10.22 -2.23 1.48
C GLN A 35 -10.24 -0.83 2.14
N THR A 36 -9.31 -0.57 3.05
CA THR A 36 -9.20 0.73 3.73
C THR A 36 -8.86 1.84 2.74
N LEU A 37 -7.94 1.57 1.81
CA LEU A 37 -7.55 2.50 0.76
C LEU A 37 -8.71 2.76 -0.20
N LYS A 38 -9.52 1.75 -0.53
CA LYS A 38 -10.73 1.89 -1.33
C LYS A 38 -11.76 2.80 -0.66
N ALA A 39 -11.99 2.61 0.63
CA ALA A 39 -12.96 3.37 1.42
C ALA A 39 -12.52 4.81 1.73
N SER A 40 -11.22 5.14 1.66
CA SER A 40 -10.75 6.50 1.91
C SER A 40 -11.18 7.46 0.79
N GLU A 41 -11.69 8.64 1.10
CA GLU A 41 -11.92 9.70 0.10
C GLU A 41 -10.67 10.57 -0.12
N LYS A 42 -9.61 10.31 0.65
CA LYS A 42 -8.36 11.08 0.61
C LYS A 42 -7.35 10.43 -0.33
N ASN A 43 -6.29 11.20 -0.63
CA ASN A 43 -5.16 10.74 -1.41
C ASN A 43 -3.84 11.31 -0.85
N GLY A 44 -3.71 11.31 0.47
CA GLY A 44 -2.59 11.94 1.17
C GLY A 44 -1.50 10.94 1.58
N LEU A 45 -0.64 11.39 2.50
CA LEU A 45 0.47 10.61 3.04
C LEU A 45 0.04 9.23 3.56
N LYS A 46 -1.09 9.16 4.28
CA LYS A 46 -1.61 7.91 4.82
C LYS A 46 -1.92 6.90 3.70
N GLU A 47 -2.63 7.33 2.67
CA GLU A 47 -2.98 6.49 1.52
C GLU A 47 -1.77 6.04 0.73
N TRP A 48 -0.78 6.93 0.57
CA TRP A 48 0.49 6.59 -0.04
C TRP A 48 1.22 5.49 0.75
N ILE A 49 1.31 5.60 2.08
CA ILE A 49 1.97 4.59 2.93
C ILE A 49 1.22 3.26 2.87
N MET A 50 -0.13 3.26 2.83
CA MET A 50 -0.91 2.03 2.68
C MET A 50 -0.58 1.32 1.36
N ALA A 51 -0.52 2.05 0.25
CA ALA A 51 -0.14 1.47 -1.04
C ALA A 51 1.33 0.98 -1.08
N TYR A 52 2.23 1.71 -0.42
CA TYR A 52 3.63 1.30 -0.26
C TYR A 52 3.74 0.00 0.55
N ALA A 53 3.00 -0.14 1.65
CA ALA A 53 2.91 -1.39 2.42
C ALA A 53 2.37 -2.56 1.59
N CYS A 54 1.35 -2.33 0.75
CA CYS A 54 0.88 -3.37 -0.16
C CYS A 54 1.96 -3.79 -1.17
N THR A 55 2.77 -2.84 -1.66
CA THR A 55 3.91 -3.12 -2.55
C THR A 55 4.93 -4.02 -1.85
N ASP A 56 5.30 -3.72 -0.61
CA ASP A 56 6.25 -4.51 0.17
C ASP A 56 5.71 -5.91 0.49
N ILE A 57 4.42 -6.03 0.84
CA ILE A 57 3.76 -7.32 1.07
C ILE A 57 3.80 -8.22 -0.18
N LEU A 58 3.50 -7.65 -1.34
CA LEU A 58 3.46 -8.39 -2.60
C LEU A 58 4.85 -8.73 -3.14
N GLY A 59 5.85 -7.89 -2.85
CA GLY A 59 7.22 -8.06 -3.32
C GLY A 59 7.28 -8.25 -4.84
N GLU A 60 7.97 -9.32 -5.28
CA GLU A 60 8.10 -9.65 -6.71
C GLU A 60 6.76 -9.92 -7.41
N LYS A 61 5.76 -10.40 -6.65
CA LYS A 61 4.41 -10.68 -7.17
C LYS A 61 3.59 -9.43 -7.40
N ASN A 62 4.07 -8.24 -7.02
CA ASN A 62 3.35 -7.00 -7.24
C ASN A 62 3.21 -6.71 -8.74
N PRO A 63 1.99 -6.71 -9.30
CA PRO A 63 1.80 -6.44 -10.73
C PRO A 63 1.93 -4.95 -11.06
N VAL A 64 1.78 -4.04 -10.10
CA VAL A 64 1.82 -2.60 -10.31
C VAL A 64 3.25 -2.08 -10.28
N LYS A 65 3.76 -1.61 -11.43
CA LYS A 65 5.16 -1.15 -11.56
C LYS A 65 5.34 0.36 -11.51
N ALA A 66 4.30 1.14 -11.76
CA ALA A 66 4.37 2.61 -11.77
C ALA A 66 3.08 3.19 -11.16
N TRP A 67 3.24 4.14 -10.25
CA TRP A 67 2.15 4.86 -9.57
C TRP A 67 2.73 6.09 -8.86
N GLY A 68 1.95 7.18 -8.78
CA GLY A 68 2.35 8.42 -8.10
C GLY A 68 1.67 8.62 -6.74
N ASN A 69 0.53 7.96 -6.51
CA ASN A 69 -0.20 8.04 -5.24
C ASN A 69 -0.98 6.76 -4.93
N GLY A 70 -1.49 6.64 -3.70
CA GLY A 70 -2.13 5.40 -3.25
C GLY A 70 -3.37 5.01 -4.05
N LYS A 71 -4.14 6.00 -4.53
CA LYS A 71 -5.34 5.74 -5.35
C LYS A 71 -4.99 5.19 -6.73
N GLU A 72 -3.95 5.72 -7.37
CA GLU A 72 -3.43 5.19 -8.64
C GLU A 72 -2.96 3.74 -8.47
N TRP A 73 -2.19 3.46 -7.42
CA TRP A 73 -1.73 2.08 -7.15
C TRP A 73 -2.91 1.11 -6.99
N LEU A 74 -3.93 1.49 -6.21
CA LEU A 74 -5.11 0.65 -5.99
C LEU A 74 -5.87 0.39 -7.30
N ALA A 75 -6.08 1.42 -8.12
CA ALA A 75 -6.78 1.28 -9.40
C ALA A 75 -6.03 0.31 -10.33
N SER A 76 -4.71 0.45 -10.46
CA SER A 76 -3.90 -0.48 -11.24
C SER A 76 -3.94 -1.90 -10.66
N TYR A 77 -3.87 -2.04 -9.34
CA TYR A 77 -3.92 -3.35 -8.69
C TYR A 77 -5.26 -4.06 -8.94
N GLU A 78 -6.40 -3.36 -8.84
CA GLU A 78 -7.73 -3.95 -9.09
C GLU A 78 -7.93 -4.41 -10.53
N VAL A 79 -7.29 -3.75 -11.50
CA VAL A 79 -7.33 -4.16 -12.92
C VAL A 79 -6.42 -5.37 -13.14
N LEU A 80 -5.13 -5.25 -12.78
CA LEU A 80 -4.12 -6.27 -13.07
C LEU A 80 -4.32 -7.56 -12.26
N SER A 81 -4.91 -7.49 -11.06
CA SER A 81 -5.22 -8.69 -10.27
C SER A 81 -6.35 -9.52 -10.88
N LYS A 82 -7.32 -8.88 -11.54
CA LYS A 82 -8.40 -9.58 -12.25
C LYS A 82 -7.90 -10.23 -13.54
N GLU A 83 -7.12 -9.50 -14.33
CA GLU A 83 -6.51 -10.02 -15.57
C GLU A 83 -5.64 -11.26 -15.32
N ASN A 84 -4.91 -11.30 -14.21
CA ASN A 84 -4.11 -12.48 -13.84
C ASN A 84 -4.94 -13.67 -13.34
N SER A 85 -6.19 -13.45 -12.92
CA SER A 85 -7.10 -14.49 -12.44
C SER A 85 -7.91 -15.15 -13.58
N GLU A 86 -8.06 -14.46 -14.72
CA GLU A 86 -8.82 -14.94 -15.89
C GLU A 86 -7.95 -15.65 -16.94
N ASN A 87 -6.63 -15.62 -16.79
CA ASN A 87 -5.66 -16.24 -17.70
C ASN A 87 -5.12 -17.61 -17.22
N LEU A 88 -5.81 -18.25 -16.28
CA LEU A 88 -5.52 -19.59 -15.72
C LEU A 88 -6.72 -20.52 -15.92
#